data_AF-F2DT19-F1
#
_entry.id   AF-F2DT19-F1
#
_cell.length_a   1.000
_cell.length_b   1.000
_cell.length_c   1.000
_cell.angle_alpha   90.00
_cell.angle_beta   90.00
_cell.angle_gamma   90.00
#
_symmetry.space_group_name_H-M   'P 1'
#
loop_
_entity.id
_entity.type
_entity.pdbx_description
1 polymer ?
#
loop_
_entity_poly.entity_id
_entity_poly.type
_entity_poly.pdbx_seq_one_letter_code
_entity_poly.pdbx_strand_id
1 'polypeptide(L)'
;MPPTTPQRRKQDESGENWREEAVSAGSLRQVDLDRGTNGWAAPPGDLFQLRARGYFSGGGGKRGKAAASADWLLRPAGVDWLRSHARLDHLLARDDVPVAAAFRRARLRKDPDAHFLLAVNLQVPGRPDAYSSVFYFAAEAPIPPDSLLGRFVYGDDAYRNARFKIVNRIVKGPWLVRATVGNYGACLLGRALTCRYHKGDDYLEIDVDIGSSAIATAILHLALGAVTSVTIDMGFLVESQSEEELPEKLFGAVRIAQMEMGSAKYVETATEEPETAGKAAPGFRVGSARVANDSRHQERASGKASRSMSCQERLGGGEGSNHS
;
A
#
# COMPACT_ATOMS: atom_id res chain seq x y z
N MET A 1 -7.21 30.70 63.58
CA MET A 1 -6.73 29.89 62.44
C MET A 1 -7.62 30.18 61.26
N PRO A 2 -7.11 30.55 60.08
CA PRO A 2 -7.93 30.66 58.88
C PRO A 2 -8.25 29.24 58.35
N PRO A 3 -9.37 29.04 57.65
CA PRO A 3 -9.72 27.74 57.09
C PRO A 3 -8.80 27.42 55.92
N THR A 4 -8.26 26.20 55.92
CA THR A 4 -7.44 25.65 54.84
C THR A 4 -8.27 25.48 53.57
N THR A 5 -7.92 26.22 52.53
CA THR A 5 -8.39 26.02 51.16
C THR A 5 -8.04 24.60 50.69
N PRO A 6 -8.95 23.82 50.10
CA PRO A 6 -8.60 22.53 49.53
C PRO A 6 -7.64 22.77 48.37
N GLN A 7 -6.41 22.27 48.47
CA GLN A 7 -5.53 22.15 47.31
C GLN A 7 -6.25 21.30 46.26
N ARG A 8 -6.72 21.97 45.22
CA ARG A 8 -7.15 21.35 43.97
C ARG A 8 -5.97 20.50 43.51
N ARG A 9 -6.07 19.18 43.70
CA ARG A 9 -5.21 18.19 43.05
C ARG A 9 -5.11 18.62 41.60
N LYS A 10 -3.92 19.03 41.16
CA LYS A 10 -3.60 19.02 39.74
C LYS A 10 -3.80 17.57 39.34
N GLN A 11 -4.94 17.27 38.72
CA GLN A 11 -5.02 16.17 37.80
C GLN A 11 -3.97 16.50 36.76
N ASP A 12 -2.88 15.75 36.77
CA ASP A 12 -2.06 15.65 35.58
C ASP A 12 -3.02 15.20 34.48
N GLU A 13 -3.39 16.12 33.60
CA GLU A 13 -3.96 15.79 32.30
C GLU A 13 -2.85 15.03 31.57
N SER A 14 -2.79 13.71 31.81
CA SER A 14 -2.12 12.80 30.91
C SER A 14 -2.86 12.90 29.59
N GLY A 15 -2.44 13.83 28.73
CA GLY A 15 -2.99 13.98 27.40
C GLY A 15 -2.98 12.60 26.74
N GLU A 16 -4.16 12.07 26.45
CA GLU A 16 -4.31 10.79 25.78
C GLU A 16 -3.52 10.85 24.48
N ASN A 17 -2.45 10.07 24.40
CA ASN A 17 -1.65 9.94 23.19
C ASN A 17 -2.54 9.34 22.11
N TRP A 18 -2.92 10.13 21.12
CA TRP A 18 -3.86 9.71 20.07
C TRP A 18 -3.39 8.46 19.32
N ARG A 19 -2.07 8.20 19.31
CA ARG A 19 -1.51 6.98 18.72
C ARG A 19 -1.77 5.75 19.56
N GLU A 20 -1.73 5.85 20.88
CA GLU A 20 -2.11 4.74 21.77
C GLU A 20 -3.58 4.41 21.57
N GLU A 21 -4.43 5.44 21.48
CA GLU A 21 -5.83 5.30 21.09
C GLU A 21 -5.96 4.59 19.73
N ALA A 22 -5.26 5.07 18.69
CA ALA A 22 -5.27 4.48 17.36
C ALA A 22 -4.79 3.01 17.34
N VAL A 23 -3.67 2.70 17.99
CA VAL A 23 -3.10 1.36 18.10
C VAL A 23 -4.07 0.42 18.80
N SER A 24 -4.74 0.88 19.86
CA SER A 24 -5.73 0.08 20.59
C SER A 24 -7.02 -0.16 19.80
N ALA A 25 -7.35 0.76 18.88
CA ALA A 25 -8.59 0.72 18.11
C ALA A 25 -8.47 -0.02 16.77
N GLY A 26 -7.25 -0.24 16.29
CA GLY A 26 -6.98 -1.09 15.12
C GLY A 26 -7.46 -2.53 15.34
N SER A 27 -8.02 -3.15 14.30
CA SER A 27 -8.63 -4.48 14.43
C SER A 27 -7.61 -5.60 14.64
N LEU A 28 -6.37 -5.43 14.19
CA LEU A 28 -5.29 -6.36 14.50
C LEU A 28 -4.52 -5.84 15.72
N ARG A 29 -4.46 -6.65 16.78
CA ARG A 29 -3.82 -6.26 18.04
C ARG A 29 -2.31 -6.08 17.90
N GLN A 30 -1.76 -5.09 18.61
CA GLN A 30 -0.32 -4.99 18.80
C GLN A 30 0.17 -6.08 19.77
N VAL A 31 1.31 -6.70 19.48
CA VAL A 31 1.91 -7.79 20.27
C VAL A 31 3.39 -7.58 20.48
N ASP A 32 3.97 -8.35 21.41
CA ASP A 32 5.42 -8.41 21.60
C ASP A 32 6.14 -8.81 20.29
N LEU A 33 7.25 -8.14 19.98
CA LEU A 33 7.95 -8.28 18.71
C LEU A 33 8.44 -9.71 18.45
N ASP A 34 8.95 -10.40 19.47
CA ASP A 34 9.64 -11.68 19.32
C ASP A 34 8.80 -12.88 19.75
N ARG A 35 7.87 -12.67 20.69
CA ARG A 35 7.05 -13.72 21.29
C ARG A 35 5.58 -13.63 20.92
N GLY A 36 5.15 -12.53 20.32
CA GLY A 36 3.76 -12.29 19.94
C GLY A 36 3.26 -13.20 18.83
N THR A 37 1.94 -13.48 18.84
CA THR A 37 1.22 -14.26 17.82
C THR A 37 -0.15 -13.64 17.56
N ASN A 38 -0.72 -13.93 16.39
CA ASN A 38 -2.01 -13.41 15.91
C ASN A 38 -2.16 -11.90 16.15
N GLY A 39 -1.20 -11.14 15.62
CA GLY A 39 -1.10 -9.69 15.84
C GLY A 39 0.02 -9.06 15.03
N TRP A 40 0.26 -7.78 15.28
CA TRP A 40 1.34 -7.01 14.66
C TRP A 40 2.30 -6.40 15.65
N ALA A 41 3.51 -6.07 15.21
CA ALA A 41 4.50 -5.32 15.98
C ALA A 41 5.29 -4.37 15.06
N ALA A 42 6.07 -3.46 15.63
CA ALA A 42 6.92 -2.54 14.88
C ALA A 42 8.38 -3.00 14.95
N PRO A 43 8.91 -3.72 13.94
CA PRO A 43 10.31 -4.15 13.93
C PRO A 43 11.27 -2.96 13.71
N PRO A 44 12.48 -2.97 14.29
CA PRO A 44 13.48 -1.97 13.98
C PRO A 44 13.93 -2.09 12.51
N GLY A 45 14.21 -0.95 11.89
CA GLY A 45 14.51 -0.86 10.46
C GLY A 45 15.84 -1.49 10.04
N ASP A 46 16.79 -1.63 10.96
CA ASP A 46 18.11 -2.23 10.72
C ASP A 46 18.05 -3.75 10.44
N LEU A 47 16.90 -4.38 10.67
CA LEU A 47 16.61 -5.76 10.23
C LEU A 47 16.47 -5.89 8.71
N PHE A 48 16.33 -4.77 7.98
CA PHE A 48 16.17 -4.73 6.53
C PHE A 48 17.48 -4.33 5.84
N GLN A 49 17.73 -4.90 4.66
CA GLN A 49 18.92 -4.61 3.84
C GLN A 49 18.53 -3.75 2.64
N LEU A 50 18.91 -2.46 2.67
CA LEU A 50 18.53 -1.45 1.69
C LEU A 50 19.74 -0.91 0.92
N ARG A 51 19.52 -0.15 -0.16
CA ARG A 51 20.60 0.48 -0.93
C ARG A 51 21.36 1.46 -0.03
N ALA A 52 22.67 1.27 0.06
CA ALA A 52 23.59 2.14 0.80
C ALA A 52 24.34 3.07 -0.15
N ARG A 53 25.02 4.09 0.38
CA ARG A 53 25.88 4.98 -0.42
C ARG A 53 26.92 4.18 -1.22
N GLY A 54 27.17 4.61 -2.45
CA GLY A 54 28.00 3.96 -3.45
C GLY A 54 27.27 2.89 -4.27
N TYR A 55 25.97 2.65 -4.04
CA TYR A 55 25.21 1.62 -4.75
C TYR A 55 25.21 1.84 -6.27
N PHE A 56 25.09 3.10 -6.73
CA PHE A 56 25.04 3.42 -8.16
C PHE A 56 26.43 3.56 -8.80
N SER A 57 27.46 3.85 -8.00
CA SER A 57 28.85 4.02 -8.48
C SER A 57 29.63 2.70 -8.59
N GLY A 58 29.30 1.69 -7.78
CA GLY A 58 30.08 0.46 -7.62
C GLY A 58 29.65 -0.75 -8.48
N GLY A 59 28.91 -0.53 -9.58
CA GLY A 59 28.48 -1.61 -10.48
C GLY A 59 27.23 -2.39 -10.05
N GLY A 60 26.45 -1.91 -9.07
CA GLY A 60 25.10 -2.38 -8.73
C GLY A 60 24.97 -3.85 -8.30
N GLY A 61 24.65 -4.12 -7.03
CA GLY A 61 24.41 -5.49 -6.58
C GLY A 61 24.27 -5.64 -5.07
N LYS A 62 24.28 -6.90 -4.57
CA LYS A 62 24.18 -7.19 -3.12
C LYS A 62 25.24 -6.49 -2.27
N ARG A 63 26.42 -6.18 -2.83
CA ARG A 63 27.52 -5.47 -2.15
C ARG A 63 27.25 -3.99 -1.90
N GLY A 64 26.29 -3.39 -2.60
CA GLY A 64 25.88 -2.00 -2.38
C GLY A 64 24.72 -1.85 -1.39
N LYS A 65 24.31 -2.93 -0.71
CA LYS A 65 23.26 -2.90 0.32
C LYS A 65 23.86 -3.03 1.71
N ALA A 66 23.25 -2.37 2.68
CA ALA A 66 23.60 -2.45 4.09
C ALA A 66 22.33 -2.48 4.95
N ALA A 67 22.50 -2.75 6.25
CA ALA A 67 21.43 -2.54 7.22
C ALA A 67 20.91 -1.10 7.12
N ALA A 68 19.59 -0.94 7.10
CA ALA A 68 18.98 0.37 7.14
C ALA A 68 19.18 1.05 8.50
N SER A 69 18.70 2.28 8.63
CA SER A 69 18.54 2.91 9.94
C SER A 69 17.56 2.10 10.79
N ALA A 70 17.82 2.02 12.10
CA ALA A 70 16.89 1.43 13.06
C ALA A 70 15.54 2.18 13.08
N ASP A 71 15.58 3.49 12.85
CA ASP A 71 14.40 4.34 12.79
C ASP A 71 13.76 4.34 11.39
N TRP A 72 12.44 4.52 11.37
CA TRP A 72 11.64 4.77 10.17
C TRP A 72 11.26 6.25 10.11
N LEU A 73 10.94 6.77 8.92
CA LEU A 73 10.56 8.18 8.76
C LEU A 73 9.19 8.51 9.39
N LEU A 74 8.29 7.54 9.48
CA LEU A 74 6.95 7.64 10.05
C LEU A 74 6.75 6.55 11.11
N ARG A 75 6.01 6.87 12.17
CA ARG A 75 5.72 5.94 13.26
C ARG A 75 4.50 5.08 12.92
N PRO A 76 4.55 3.74 13.02
CA PRO A 76 3.36 2.89 12.94
C PRO A 76 2.30 3.35 13.94
N ALA A 77 1.09 3.56 13.45
CA ALA A 77 -0.04 4.08 14.21
C ALA A 77 -1.16 3.04 14.40
N GLY A 78 -1.08 1.91 13.70
CA GLY A 78 -2.07 0.83 13.79
C GLY A 78 -1.98 -0.12 12.61
N VAL A 79 -2.65 -1.27 12.75
CA VAL A 79 -2.89 -2.20 11.64
C VAL A 79 -4.33 -2.67 11.72
N ASP A 80 -5.04 -2.60 10.60
CA ASP A 80 -6.33 -3.26 10.46
C ASP A 80 -6.20 -4.53 9.61
N TRP A 81 -6.86 -5.58 10.07
CA TRP A 81 -7.22 -6.75 9.30
C TRP A 81 -8.74 -6.77 9.13
N LEU A 82 -9.19 -6.45 7.92
CA LEU A 82 -10.60 -6.24 7.58
C LEU A 82 -11.07 -7.27 6.56
N ARG A 83 -12.35 -7.59 6.63
CA ARG A 83 -13.06 -8.35 5.60
C ARG A 83 -14.37 -7.66 5.23
N SER A 84 -14.79 -7.79 3.98
CA SER A 84 -16.10 -7.31 3.53
C SER A 84 -16.54 -8.06 2.27
N HIS A 85 -17.77 -7.82 1.82
CA HIS A 85 -18.30 -8.49 0.62
C HIS A 85 -17.78 -7.89 -0.70
N ALA A 86 -17.15 -6.71 -0.64
CA ALA A 86 -16.58 -6.01 -1.79
C ALA A 86 -15.20 -5.43 -1.43
N ARG A 87 -14.56 -4.75 -2.37
CA ARG A 87 -13.28 -4.09 -2.13
C ARG A 87 -13.48 -2.84 -1.25
N LEU A 88 -12.61 -2.63 -0.26
CA LEU A 88 -12.62 -1.44 0.58
C LEU A 88 -11.63 -0.41 0.06
N ASP A 89 -12.14 0.68 -0.50
CA ASP A 89 -11.35 1.82 -0.99
C ASP A 89 -11.47 3.03 -0.06
N HIS A 90 -10.45 3.88 -0.09
CA HIS A 90 -10.45 5.20 0.55
C HIS A 90 -10.89 5.17 2.03
N LEU A 91 -10.37 4.19 2.78
CA LEU A 91 -10.62 3.97 4.20
C LEU A 91 -10.35 5.21 5.06
N LEU A 92 -9.33 6.00 4.75
CA LEU A 92 -8.97 7.18 5.54
C LEU A 92 -10.03 8.31 5.47
N ALA A 93 -10.89 8.33 4.45
CA ALA A 93 -12.02 9.25 4.39
C ALA A 93 -13.22 8.81 5.23
N ARG A 94 -13.25 7.56 5.71
CA ARG A 94 -14.41 7.03 6.42
C ARG A 94 -14.37 7.36 7.91
N ASP A 95 -15.54 7.54 8.51
CA ASP A 95 -15.72 7.80 9.95
C ASP A 95 -15.74 6.54 10.81
N ASP A 96 -16.00 5.39 10.21
CA ASP A 96 -16.04 4.10 10.89
C ASP A 96 -14.67 3.41 10.98
N VAL A 97 -13.63 4.01 10.41
CA VAL A 97 -12.22 3.56 10.53
C VAL A 97 -11.60 4.18 11.79
N PRO A 98 -11.39 3.41 12.87
CA PRO A 98 -11.06 4.00 14.17
C PRO A 98 -9.72 4.73 14.20
N VAL A 99 -8.71 4.20 13.50
CA VAL A 99 -7.37 4.82 13.40
C VAL A 99 -7.45 6.20 12.74
N ALA A 100 -8.18 6.30 11.63
CA ALA A 100 -8.39 7.57 10.93
C ALA A 100 -9.18 8.56 11.79
N ALA A 101 -10.19 8.09 12.52
CA ALA A 101 -10.98 8.92 13.42
C ALA A 101 -10.15 9.45 14.60
N ALA A 102 -9.27 8.63 15.19
CA ALA A 102 -8.35 9.06 16.26
C ALA A 102 -7.38 10.14 15.77
N PHE A 103 -6.79 9.95 14.58
CA PHE A 103 -5.96 10.97 13.94
C PHE A 103 -6.72 12.27 13.69
N ARG A 104 -7.93 12.23 13.11
CA ARG A 104 -8.75 13.42 12.89
C ARG A 104 -9.06 14.15 14.20
N ARG A 105 -9.39 13.44 15.28
CA ARG A 105 -9.57 14.03 16.61
C ARG A 105 -8.29 14.72 17.12
N ALA A 106 -7.13 14.11 16.91
CA ALA A 106 -5.84 14.71 17.27
C ALA A 106 -5.57 16.00 16.47
N ARG A 107 -5.82 15.98 15.17
CA ARG A 107 -5.71 17.15 14.28
C ARG A 107 -6.62 18.30 14.71
N LEU A 108 -7.87 18.01 15.04
CA LEU A 108 -8.83 19.00 15.57
C LEU A 108 -8.37 19.60 16.90
N ARG A 109 -7.73 18.79 17.75
CA ARG A 109 -7.10 19.23 19.01
C ARG A 109 -5.78 19.97 18.81
N LYS A 110 -5.28 20.07 17.58
CA LYS A 110 -3.95 20.62 17.24
C LYS A 110 -2.82 19.92 18.00
N ASP A 111 -2.94 18.60 18.13
CA ASP A 111 -1.90 17.77 18.71
C ASP A 111 -0.57 17.99 17.96
N PRO A 112 0.54 18.27 18.66
CA PRO A 112 1.82 18.61 18.04
C PRO A 112 2.47 17.43 17.31
N ASP A 113 2.05 16.18 17.57
CA ASP A 113 2.62 14.98 16.97
C ASP A 113 1.72 14.39 15.88
N ALA A 114 0.57 15.02 15.58
CA ALA A 114 -0.35 14.59 14.53
C ALA A 114 -0.15 15.46 13.28
N HIS A 115 0.87 15.20 12.46
CA HIS A 115 1.13 16.01 11.26
C HIS A 115 0.57 15.43 9.96
N PHE A 116 0.68 14.12 9.77
CA PHE A 116 0.27 13.46 8.54
C PHE A 116 0.00 11.97 8.79
N LEU A 117 -1.01 11.39 8.13
CA LEU A 117 -1.29 9.96 8.19
C LEU A 117 -1.13 9.31 6.81
N LEU A 118 -0.29 8.29 6.71
CA LEU A 118 -0.11 7.50 5.50
C LEU A 118 -0.66 6.09 5.74
N ALA A 119 -1.57 5.63 4.88
CA ALA A 119 -2.09 4.27 4.89
C ALA A 119 -1.61 3.48 3.66
N VAL A 120 -1.19 2.24 3.87
CA VAL A 120 -1.00 1.24 2.80
C VAL A 120 -2.04 0.14 3.00
N ASN A 121 -2.98 0.01 2.08
CA ASN A 121 -4.04 -0.99 2.10
C ASN A 121 -3.74 -2.08 1.07
N LEU A 122 -3.26 -3.24 1.53
CA LEU A 122 -3.09 -4.40 0.66
C LEU A 122 -4.46 -5.09 0.49
N GLN A 123 -5.04 -4.91 -0.69
CA GLN A 123 -6.35 -5.43 -1.06
C GLN A 123 -6.20 -6.83 -1.64
N VAL A 124 -6.76 -7.80 -0.94
CA VAL A 124 -6.71 -9.21 -1.30
C VAL A 124 -8.06 -9.62 -1.87
N PRO A 125 -8.15 -9.98 -3.17
CA PRO A 125 -9.36 -10.58 -3.70
C PRO A 125 -9.58 -11.94 -3.06
N GLY A 126 -10.83 -12.23 -2.69
CA GLY A 126 -11.24 -13.54 -2.19
C GLY A 126 -12.66 -13.87 -2.63
N ARG A 127 -13.08 -15.11 -2.40
CA ARG A 127 -14.46 -15.57 -2.59
C ARG A 127 -14.88 -16.37 -1.34
N PRO A 128 -16.02 -16.06 -0.70
CA PRO A 128 -16.97 -14.99 -1.04
C PRO A 128 -16.50 -13.58 -0.63
N ASP A 129 -15.62 -13.47 0.35
CA ASP A 129 -15.21 -12.19 0.95
C ASP A 129 -13.90 -11.65 0.35
N ALA A 130 -13.77 -10.32 0.28
CA ALA A 130 -12.51 -9.62 0.06
C ALA A 130 -11.89 -9.20 1.40
N TYR A 131 -10.56 -9.10 1.43
CA TYR A 131 -9.81 -8.73 2.64
C TYR A 131 -8.92 -7.52 2.40
N SER A 132 -8.71 -6.74 3.46
CA SER A 132 -7.82 -5.59 3.48
C SER A 132 -6.87 -5.70 4.67
N SER A 133 -5.57 -5.68 4.40
CA SER A 133 -4.55 -5.47 5.43
C SER A 133 -4.04 -4.04 5.32
N VAL A 134 -4.41 -3.22 6.29
CA VAL A 134 -4.19 -1.76 6.27
C VAL A 134 -3.12 -1.40 7.28
N PHE A 135 -2.05 -0.77 6.84
CA PHE A 135 -0.94 -0.35 7.67
C PHE A 135 -0.92 1.17 7.76
N TYR A 136 -1.04 1.71 8.97
CA TYR A 136 -1.09 3.15 9.21
C TYR A 136 0.23 3.65 9.76
N PHE A 137 0.75 4.74 9.20
CA PHE A 137 2.00 5.37 9.59
C PHE A 137 1.81 6.88 9.76
N ALA A 138 2.25 7.42 10.89
CA ALA A 138 2.04 8.81 11.27
C ALA A 138 3.35 9.61 11.24
N ALA A 139 3.29 10.82 10.69
CA ALA A 139 4.35 11.80 10.82
C ALA A 139 4.18 12.57 12.15
N GLU A 140 5.23 12.58 12.97
CA GLU A 140 5.33 13.38 14.21
C GLU A 140 5.83 14.81 13.93
N ALA A 141 6.20 15.12 12.70
CA ALA A 141 6.67 16.43 12.26
C ALA A 141 6.21 16.68 10.82
N PRO A 142 6.21 17.94 10.34
CA PRO A 142 5.93 18.24 8.95
C PRO A 142 6.88 17.48 8.01
N ILE A 143 6.33 16.84 6.97
CA ILE A 143 7.13 16.16 5.95
C ILE A 143 7.72 17.24 5.01
N PRO A 144 9.06 17.40 4.92
CA PRO A 144 9.65 18.39 4.04
C PRO A 144 9.31 18.09 2.58
N PRO A 145 8.68 19.00 1.81
CA PRO A 145 8.18 18.72 0.46
C PRO A 145 9.27 18.31 -0.55
N ASP A 146 10.50 18.77 -0.36
CA ASP A 146 11.68 18.49 -1.18
C ASP A 146 12.36 17.15 -0.84
N SER A 147 12.09 16.59 0.35
CA SER A 147 12.57 15.27 0.72
C SER A 147 12.03 14.17 -0.21
N LEU A 148 12.70 13.02 -0.26
CA LEU A 148 12.26 11.87 -1.07
C LEU A 148 10.83 11.43 -0.69
N LEU A 149 10.50 11.40 0.60
CA LEU A 149 9.16 11.10 1.09
C LEU A 149 8.16 12.24 0.78
N GLY A 150 8.58 13.50 0.90
CA GLY A 150 7.74 14.65 0.56
C GLY A 150 7.34 14.67 -0.90
N ARG A 151 8.29 14.46 -1.82
CA ARG A 151 8.01 14.34 -3.26
C ARG A 151 7.07 13.18 -3.57
N PHE A 152 7.17 12.08 -2.83
CA PHE A 152 6.25 10.95 -2.95
C PHE A 152 4.84 11.28 -2.44
N VAL A 153 4.73 11.91 -1.27
CA VAL A 153 3.44 12.27 -0.65
C VAL A 153 2.72 13.35 -1.46
N TYR A 154 3.42 14.42 -1.84
CA TYR A 154 2.83 15.60 -2.45
C TYR A 154 2.85 15.61 -3.98
N GLY A 155 3.64 14.74 -4.61
CA GLY A 155 3.78 14.65 -6.07
C GLY A 155 2.62 13.97 -6.80
N ASP A 156 2.89 13.43 -7.98
CA ASP A 156 1.91 12.76 -8.84
C ASP A 156 2.03 11.23 -8.78
N ASP A 157 1.04 10.55 -9.38
CA ASP A 157 0.97 9.09 -9.39
C ASP A 157 2.06 8.45 -10.24
N ALA A 158 2.61 9.16 -11.24
CA ALA A 158 3.72 8.65 -12.04
C ALA A 158 4.97 8.49 -11.17
N TYR A 159 5.28 9.50 -10.34
CA TYR A 159 6.36 9.45 -9.38
C TYR A 159 6.14 8.35 -8.33
N ARG A 160 4.91 8.25 -7.78
CA ARG A 160 4.57 7.22 -6.79
C ARG A 160 4.73 5.82 -7.37
N ASN A 161 4.17 5.57 -8.56
CA ASN A 161 4.25 4.28 -9.23
C ASN A 161 5.70 3.89 -9.56
N ALA A 162 6.53 4.85 -9.96
CA ALA A 162 7.93 4.59 -10.26
C ALA A 162 8.77 4.20 -9.02
N ARG A 163 8.32 4.50 -7.80
CA ARG A 163 9.17 4.46 -6.60
C ARG A 163 8.57 3.73 -5.39
N PHE A 164 7.27 3.46 -5.34
CA PHE A 164 6.67 2.77 -4.19
C PHE A 164 7.16 1.32 -4.10
N LYS A 165 7.85 1.00 -3.01
CA LYS A 165 8.56 -0.27 -2.84
C LYS A 165 8.25 -0.90 -1.49
N ILE A 166 8.19 -2.23 -1.49
CA ILE A 166 8.14 -3.06 -0.29
C ILE A 166 9.39 -3.93 -0.22
N VAL A 167 9.88 -4.17 0.99
CA VAL A 167 10.89 -5.18 1.31
C VAL A 167 10.33 -6.12 2.37
N ASN A 168 10.47 -7.43 2.13
CA ASN A 168 9.90 -8.47 2.97
C ASN A 168 11.01 -9.34 3.57
N ARG A 169 10.87 -9.68 4.84
CA ARG A 169 11.73 -10.63 5.55
C ARG A 169 10.87 -11.66 6.27
N ILE A 170 10.99 -12.92 5.88
CA ILE A 170 10.36 -14.04 6.59
C ILE A 170 11.17 -14.35 7.85
N VAL A 171 10.56 -14.09 9.00
CA VAL A 171 11.14 -14.32 10.33
C VAL A 171 10.91 -15.76 10.76
N LYS A 172 9.69 -16.25 10.55
CA LYS A 172 9.25 -17.61 10.85
C LYS A 172 8.34 -18.10 9.74
N GLY A 173 8.41 -19.37 9.38
CA GLY A 173 7.52 -19.98 8.39
C GLY A 173 8.10 -21.22 7.76
N PRO A 174 7.27 -22.01 7.05
CA PRO A 174 7.74 -23.18 6.30
C PRO A 174 8.84 -22.79 5.31
N TRP A 175 9.80 -23.69 5.09
CA TRP A 175 10.94 -23.43 4.19
C TRP A 175 10.48 -22.97 2.79
N LEU A 176 9.41 -23.57 2.25
CA LEU A 176 8.88 -23.19 0.94
C LEU A 176 8.39 -21.74 0.90
N VAL A 177 7.69 -21.28 1.94
CA VAL A 177 7.23 -19.87 2.05
C VAL A 177 8.45 -18.95 2.14
N ARG A 178 9.44 -19.31 2.97
CA ARG A 178 10.67 -18.54 3.13
C ARG A 178 11.46 -18.43 1.84
N ALA A 179 11.57 -19.52 1.07
CA ALA A 179 12.25 -19.54 -0.22
C ALA A 179 11.52 -18.67 -1.25
N THR A 180 10.20 -18.84 -1.39
CA THR A 180 9.40 -18.08 -2.36
C THR A 180 9.38 -16.60 -2.03
N VAL A 181 8.99 -16.21 -0.82
CA VAL A 181 8.95 -14.79 -0.42
C VAL A 181 10.36 -14.20 -0.40
N GLY A 182 11.39 -14.98 -0.06
CA GLY A 182 12.79 -14.56 -0.13
C GLY A 182 13.25 -14.20 -1.56
N ASN A 183 12.82 -14.95 -2.57
CA ASN A 183 13.10 -14.62 -3.98
C ASN A 183 12.43 -13.31 -4.41
N TYR A 184 11.32 -12.95 -3.76
CA TYR A 184 10.60 -11.68 -3.96
C TYR A 184 10.75 -10.74 -2.76
N GLY A 185 11.89 -10.82 -2.06
CA GLY A 185 12.13 -10.07 -0.82
C GLY A 185 12.19 -8.56 -0.99
N ALA A 186 12.20 -8.06 -2.23
CA ALA A 186 11.98 -6.65 -2.56
C ALA A 186 11.12 -6.56 -3.83
N CYS A 187 10.10 -5.72 -3.82
CA CYS A 187 9.21 -5.51 -4.95
C CYS A 187 8.87 -4.02 -5.09
N LEU A 188 8.95 -3.50 -6.31
CA LEU A 188 8.51 -2.14 -6.64
C LEU A 188 7.01 -2.18 -6.91
N LEU A 189 6.21 -2.15 -5.84
CA LEU A 189 4.75 -2.30 -5.86
C LEU A 189 4.09 -1.38 -6.87
N GLY A 190 4.50 -0.11 -6.93
CA GLY A 190 3.94 0.88 -7.84
C GLY A 190 4.06 0.54 -9.34
N ARG A 191 4.96 -0.38 -9.71
CA ARG A 191 5.09 -0.91 -11.09
C ARG A 191 4.53 -2.31 -11.23
N ALA A 192 4.60 -3.12 -10.18
CA ALA A 192 4.23 -4.53 -10.22
C ALA A 192 2.72 -4.75 -10.07
N LEU A 193 2.01 -3.82 -9.42
CA LEU A 193 0.60 -3.91 -9.07
C LEU A 193 -0.13 -2.62 -9.43
N THR A 194 -1.45 -2.72 -9.56
CA THR A 194 -2.31 -1.55 -9.67
C THR A 194 -2.39 -0.88 -8.30
N CYS A 195 -1.88 0.35 -8.20
CA CYS A 195 -1.98 1.19 -7.02
C CYS A 195 -2.96 2.34 -7.30
N ARG A 196 -3.92 2.56 -6.41
CA ARG A 196 -4.81 3.73 -6.42
C ARG A 196 -4.46 4.62 -5.24
N TYR A 197 -4.40 5.93 -5.47
CA TYR A 197 -3.93 6.89 -4.48
C TYR A 197 -5.08 7.83 -4.10
N HIS A 198 -5.37 7.89 -2.81
CA HIS A 198 -6.40 8.76 -2.25
C HIS A 198 -5.74 9.80 -1.35
N LYS A 199 -5.88 11.08 -1.68
CA LYS A 199 -5.19 12.18 -1.00
C LYS A 199 -6.20 13.11 -0.32
N GLY A 200 -5.95 13.41 0.94
CA GLY A 200 -6.57 14.52 1.67
C GLY A 200 -5.55 15.60 2.03
N ASP A 201 -5.96 16.56 2.85
CA ASP A 201 -5.09 17.66 3.28
C ASP A 201 -3.92 17.19 4.15
N ASP A 202 -4.17 16.19 4.99
CA ASP A 202 -3.23 15.66 5.98
C ASP A 202 -3.09 14.14 5.93
N TYR A 203 -3.50 13.51 4.82
CA TYR A 203 -3.30 12.08 4.63
C TYR A 203 -3.07 11.67 3.18
N LEU A 204 -2.46 10.49 3.02
CA LEU A 204 -2.35 9.73 1.77
C LEU A 204 -2.69 8.27 2.05
N GLU A 205 -3.58 7.70 1.26
CA GLU A 205 -3.86 6.27 1.25
C GLU A 205 -3.45 5.67 -0.09
N ILE A 206 -2.84 4.48 -0.01
CA ILE A 206 -2.38 3.70 -1.15
C ILE A 206 -3.12 2.36 -1.13
N ASP A 207 -4.09 2.21 -2.01
CA ASP A 207 -4.80 0.97 -2.24
C ASP A 207 -4.03 0.13 -3.24
N VAL A 208 -3.52 -1.02 -2.80
CA VAL A 208 -2.68 -1.93 -3.58
C VAL A 208 -3.47 -3.18 -3.92
N ASP A 209 -3.87 -3.31 -5.19
CA ASP A 209 -4.62 -4.45 -5.69
C ASP A 209 -3.70 -5.64 -5.95
N ILE A 210 -3.65 -6.60 -5.01
CA ILE A 210 -2.85 -7.81 -5.17
C ILE A 210 -3.36 -8.67 -6.34
N GLY A 211 -4.66 -8.61 -6.62
CA GLY A 211 -5.32 -9.36 -7.68
C GLY A 211 -4.88 -8.96 -9.08
N SER A 212 -4.27 -7.78 -9.25
CA SER A 212 -3.81 -7.30 -10.55
C SER A 212 -2.55 -8.02 -11.07
N SER A 213 -1.97 -8.94 -10.30
CA SER A 213 -0.82 -9.75 -10.71
C SER A 213 -0.98 -11.21 -10.32
N ALA A 214 -0.89 -12.10 -11.31
CA ALA A 214 -0.91 -13.54 -11.10
C ALA A 214 0.24 -14.01 -10.18
N ILE A 215 1.42 -13.40 -10.31
CA ILE A 215 2.59 -13.72 -9.47
C ILE A 215 2.32 -13.31 -8.02
N ALA A 216 1.84 -12.09 -7.80
CA ALA A 216 1.54 -11.60 -6.45
C ALA A 216 0.42 -12.41 -5.79
N THR A 217 -0.63 -12.74 -6.54
CA THR A 217 -1.72 -13.63 -6.11
C THR A 217 -1.19 -15.00 -5.69
N ALA A 218 -0.29 -15.60 -6.49
CA ALA A 218 0.29 -16.91 -6.19
C ALA A 218 1.15 -16.88 -4.91
N ILE A 219 2.00 -15.85 -4.75
CA ILE A 219 2.83 -15.66 -3.55
C ILE A 219 1.94 -15.47 -2.32
N LEU A 220 0.89 -14.65 -2.45
CA LEU A 220 -0.05 -14.40 -1.37
C LEU A 220 -0.78 -15.68 -0.96
N HIS A 221 -1.34 -16.45 -1.91
CA HIS A 221 -2.01 -17.72 -1.60
C HIS A 221 -1.07 -18.71 -0.90
N LEU A 222 0.20 -18.77 -1.30
CA LEU A 222 1.20 -19.57 -0.59
C LEU A 222 1.41 -19.09 0.86
N ALA A 223 1.50 -17.78 1.07
CA ALA A 223 1.65 -17.22 2.41
C ALA A 223 0.38 -17.43 3.27
N LEU A 224 -0.80 -17.25 2.67
CA LEU A 224 -2.10 -17.45 3.32
C LEU A 224 -2.32 -18.91 3.72
N GLY A 225 -1.93 -19.86 2.87
CA GLY A 225 -2.00 -21.30 3.18
C GLY A 225 -1.13 -21.71 4.38
N ALA A 226 -0.20 -20.86 4.80
CA ALA A 226 0.67 -21.09 5.96
C ALA A 226 0.55 -19.96 7.01
N VAL A 227 -0.46 -19.10 6.93
CA VAL A 227 -0.49 -17.80 7.64
C VAL A 227 -0.37 -17.94 9.16
N THR A 228 -0.95 -18.99 9.74
CA THR A 228 -0.90 -19.30 11.18
C THR A 228 0.48 -19.79 11.66
N SER A 229 1.41 -20.01 10.74
CA SER A 229 2.79 -20.43 11.01
C SER A 229 3.84 -19.43 10.53
N VAL A 230 3.42 -18.35 9.86
CA VAL A 230 4.31 -17.36 9.25
C VAL A 230 4.41 -16.10 10.10
N THR A 231 5.64 -15.61 10.28
CA THR A 231 5.90 -14.24 10.73
C THR A 231 6.67 -13.53 9.62
N ILE A 232 6.16 -12.39 9.18
CA ILE A 232 6.74 -11.58 8.11
C ILE A 232 6.97 -10.15 8.59
N ASP A 233 8.18 -9.66 8.38
CA ASP A 233 8.49 -8.23 8.47
C ASP A 233 8.27 -7.61 7.07
N MET A 234 7.49 -6.54 7.02
CA MET A 234 7.20 -5.76 5.82
C MET A 234 7.69 -4.32 6.05
N GLY A 235 8.67 -3.90 5.25
CA GLY A 235 9.19 -2.54 5.24
C GLY A 235 8.74 -1.83 3.98
N PHE A 236 8.23 -0.61 4.12
CA PHE A 236 7.79 0.21 3.01
C PHE A 236 8.72 1.42 2.84
N LEU A 237 9.05 1.73 1.59
CA LEU A 237 9.96 2.82 1.25
C LEU A 237 9.65 3.44 -0.11
N VAL A 238 10.18 4.64 -0.29
CA VAL A 238 10.31 5.28 -1.61
C VAL A 238 11.68 4.90 -2.15
N GLU A 239 11.72 4.24 -3.29
CA GLU A 239 12.98 3.78 -3.90
C GLU A 239 13.85 4.96 -4.33
N SER A 240 15.10 4.98 -3.83
CA SER A 240 16.14 5.91 -4.29
C SER A 240 16.59 5.51 -5.70
N GLN A 241 16.69 6.47 -6.61
CA GLN A 241 17.10 6.28 -8.01
C GLN A 241 18.36 7.06 -8.38
N SER A 242 18.91 7.86 -7.47
CA SER A 242 20.21 8.53 -7.62
C SER A 242 21.04 8.43 -6.33
N GLU A 243 22.33 8.75 -6.44
CA GLU A 243 23.28 8.70 -5.32
C GLU A 243 22.96 9.72 -4.21
N GLU A 244 22.42 10.87 -4.59
CA GLU A 244 21.98 11.95 -3.69
C GLU A 244 20.82 11.52 -2.78
N GLU A 245 20.04 10.53 -3.22
CA GLU A 245 18.89 9.98 -2.50
C GLU A 245 19.29 8.84 -1.55
N LEU A 246 20.59 8.53 -1.40
CA LEU A 246 21.10 7.44 -0.56
C LEU A 246 21.66 7.94 0.79
N PRO A 247 21.59 7.10 1.84
CA PRO A 247 21.04 5.73 1.86
C PRO A 247 19.51 5.69 1.80
N GLU A 248 18.95 4.59 1.25
CA GLU A 248 17.51 4.32 1.31
C GLU A 248 17.03 4.26 2.78
N LYS A 249 15.85 4.82 3.06
CA LYS A 249 15.21 4.78 4.38
C LYS A 249 13.80 4.21 4.27
N LEU A 250 13.41 3.39 5.24
CA LEU A 250 12.02 2.97 5.38
C LEU A 250 11.19 4.18 5.81
N PHE A 251 10.04 4.39 5.17
CA PHE A 251 9.06 5.30 5.76
C PHE A 251 8.28 4.61 6.88
N GLY A 252 8.13 3.29 6.84
CA GLY A 252 7.45 2.54 7.89
C GLY A 252 7.75 1.05 7.80
N ALA A 253 7.64 0.35 8.92
CA ALA A 253 7.80 -1.10 8.97
C ALA A 253 6.82 -1.74 9.96
N VAL A 254 6.35 -2.94 9.63
CA VAL A 254 5.43 -3.73 10.45
C VAL A 254 5.83 -5.21 10.41
N ARG A 255 5.67 -5.90 11.53
CA ARG A 255 5.74 -7.36 11.63
C ARG A 255 4.32 -7.88 11.75
N ILE A 256 3.96 -8.87 10.94
CA ILE A 256 2.72 -9.63 11.10
C ILE A 256 3.08 -11.02 11.58
N ALA A 257 2.55 -11.42 12.73
CA ALA A 257 2.88 -12.67 13.40
C ALA A 257 1.67 -13.61 13.43
N GLN A 258 1.78 -14.77 12.78
CA GLN A 258 0.82 -15.88 12.82
C GLN A 258 -0.65 -15.42 12.78
N MET A 259 -0.99 -14.56 11.84
CA MET A 259 -2.34 -13.99 11.74
C MET A 259 -3.36 -15.09 11.42
N GLU A 260 -4.52 -15.02 12.06
CA GLU A 260 -5.63 -15.93 11.77
C GLU A 260 -6.61 -15.27 10.78
N MET A 261 -7.02 -15.97 9.72
CA MET A 261 -7.96 -15.40 8.74
C MET A 261 -9.30 -15.02 9.38
N GLY A 262 -9.77 -15.80 10.35
CA GLY A 262 -11.04 -15.57 11.05
C GLY A 262 -11.05 -14.38 12.00
N SER A 263 -9.91 -13.75 12.30
CA SER A 263 -9.86 -12.55 13.14
C SER A 263 -10.17 -11.26 12.37
N ALA A 264 -10.38 -11.34 11.06
CA ALA A 264 -10.73 -10.19 10.23
C ALA A 264 -12.04 -9.55 10.70
N LYS A 265 -11.99 -8.26 11.02
CA LYS A 265 -13.17 -7.47 11.38
C LYS A 265 -14.02 -7.25 10.13
N TYR A 266 -15.30 -7.62 10.21
CA TYR A 266 -16.23 -7.35 9.12
C TYR A 266 -16.54 -5.85 9.05
N VAL A 267 -16.48 -5.30 7.84
CA VAL A 267 -16.87 -3.93 7.53
C VAL A 267 -18.00 -3.97 6.52
N GLU A 268 -19.10 -3.30 6.84
CA GLU A 268 -20.22 -3.15 5.92
C GLU A 268 -19.80 -2.19 4.80
N THR A 269 -19.87 -2.64 3.56
CA THR A 269 -19.82 -1.75 2.39
C THR A 269 -21.23 -1.29 2.05
N ALA A 270 -21.37 -0.02 1.65
CA ALA A 270 -22.66 0.49 1.18
C ALA A 270 -23.13 -0.42 0.03
N THR A 271 -24.32 -0.97 0.16
CA THR A 271 -24.92 -1.78 -0.89
C THR A 271 -25.17 -0.86 -2.08
N GLU A 272 -24.54 -1.13 -3.22
CA GLU A 272 -25.02 -0.55 -4.47
C GLU A 272 -26.44 -1.11 -4.67
N GLU A 273 -27.47 -0.28 -4.43
CA GLU A 273 -28.83 -0.68 -4.77
C GLU A 273 -28.84 -1.01 -6.27
N PRO A 274 -29.32 -2.19 -6.69
CA PRO A 274 -29.41 -2.49 -8.10
C PRO A 274 -30.30 -1.43 -8.74
N GLU A 275 -29.76 -0.73 -9.75
CA GLU A 275 -30.51 0.22 -10.56
C GLU A 275 -31.83 -0.45 -10.95
N THR A 276 -32.91 0.01 -10.34
CA THR A 276 -34.24 -0.53 -10.61
C THR A 276 -34.56 -0.16 -12.05
N ALA A 277 -34.43 -1.14 -12.95
CA ALA A 277 -34.95 -1.06 -14.31
C ALA A 277 -36.38 -0.53 -14.23
N GLY A 278 -36.57 0.70 -14.72
CA GLY A 278 -37.81 1.43 -14.58
C GLY A 278 -39.00 0.59 -15.01
N LYS A 279 -39.93 0.36 -14.08
CA LYS A 279 -41.27 -0.13 -14.42
C LYS A 279 -41.95 0.94 -15.28
N ALA A 280 -42.00 0.72 -16.58
CA ALA A 280 -42.84 1.51 -17.48
C ALA A 280 -44.31 1.31 -17.09
N ALA A 281 -44.95 2.38 -16.60
CA ALA A 281 -46.40 2.43 -16.43
C ALA A 281 -47.07 2.58 -17.81
N PRO A 282 -48.29 2.04 -18.02
CA PRO A 282 -48.97 2.12 -19.30
C PRO A 282 -49.75 3.44 -19.41
N GLY A 283 -49.54 4.17 -20.50
CA GLY A 283 -50.48 5.20 -20.93
C GLY A 283 -49.85 6.39 -21.62
N PHE A 284 -50.01 6.48 -22.94
CA PHE A 284 -50.87 7.46 -23.62
C PHE A 284 -50.42 7.56 -25.09
N ARG A 285 -51.29 7.13 -26.01
CA ARG A 285 -51.09 7.34 -27.45
C ARG A 285 -51.55 8.74 -27.81
N VAL A 286 -50.68 9.52 -28.45
CA VAL A 286 -51.08 10.58 -29.40
C VAL A 286 -50.17 10.48 -30.62
N GLY A 287 -50.78 10.49 -31.80
CA GLY A 287 -50.13 10.20 -33.07
C GLY A 287 -49.57 11.41 -33.81
N SER A 288 -48.69 11.06 -34.74
CA SER A 288 -48.39 11.66 -36.04
C SER A 288 -47.81 13.09 -36.12
N ALA A 289 -46.54 13.16 -36.53
CA ALA A 289 -46.12 14.05 -37.61
C ALA A 289 -44.89 13.46 -38.34
N ARG A 290 -45.01 13.35 -39.67
CA ARG A 290 -43.93 13.02 -40.62
C ARG A 290 -43.18 14.29 -41.01
N VAL A 291 -41.85 14.24 -41.14
CA VAL A 291 -40.98 14.87 -42.19
C VAL A 291 -39.60 14.16 -42.06
N ALA A 292 -39.16 13.25 -42.93
CA ALA A 292 -38.65 13.35 -44.32
C ALA A 292 -37.16 13.76 -44.44
N ASN A 293 -36.41 12.90 -45.17
CA ASN A 293 -35.08 13.03 -45.78
C ASN A 293 -33.86 13.24 -44.85
N ASP A 294 -32.69 12.66 -45.10
CA ASP A 294 -32.09 12.36 -46.41
C ASP A 294 -31.30 11.04 -46.43
N SER A 295 -31.36 10.38 -47.58
CA SER A 295 -30.41 9.35 -48.01
C SER A 295 -29.86 9.79 -49.35
N ARG A 296 -28.53 9.90 -49.51
CA ARG A 296 -27.76 9.25 -50.59
C ARG A 296 -26.32 9.78 -50.77
N HIS A 297 -25.55 8.86 -51.36
CA HIS A 297 -24.27 8.94 -52.08
C HIS A 297 -22.98 8.78 -51.24
N GLN A 298 -22.24 7.64 -51.35
CA GLN A 298 -21.35 7.17 -52.45
C GLN A 298 -20.22 8.18 -52.73
N GLU A 299 -18.94 7.84 -52.89
CA GLU A 299 -18.24 6.61 -53.28
C GLU A 299 -16.71 6.83 -53.13
N ARG A 300 -15.91 5.74 -53.10
CA ARG A 300 -14.50 5.58 -53.55
C ARG A 300 -13.38 6.39 -52.87
N ALA A 301 -12.12 5.98 -52.82
CA ALA A 301 -11.39 4.72 -53.03
C ALA A 301 -9.91 4.96 -52.66
N SER A 302 -9.19 3.85 -52.47
CA SER A 302 -7.75 3.63 -52.70
C SER A 302 -6.67 4.24 -51.79
N GLY A 303 -5.78 3.36 -51.30
CA GLY A 303 -4.50 3.72 -50.71
C GLY A 303 -3.86 2.62 -49.85
N LYS A 304 -3.68 1.40 -50.36
CA LYS A 304 -2.84 0.36 -49.73
C LYS A 304 -1.39 0.57 -50.15
N ALA A 305 -0.48 0.71 -49.18
CA ALA A 305 0.95 0.53 -49.38
C ALA A 305 1.45 -0.55 -48.40
N SER A 306 1.80 -1.71 -48.94
CA SER A 306 2.51 -2.79 -48.23
C SER A 306 3.95 -2.38 -47.95
N ARG A 307 4.44 -2.68 -46.74
CA ARG A 307 5.87 -2.77 -46.44
C ARG A 307 6.25 -4.22 -46.17
N SER A 308 7.11 -4.74 -47.02
CA SER A 308 7.86 -5.98 -46.87
C SER A 308 9.10 -5.74 -46.00
N MET A 309 9.50 -6.73 -45.19
CA MET A 309 10.80 -7.40 -45.26
C MET A 309 11.03 -8.26 -44.01
N SER A 310 11.35 -9.52 -44.27
CA SER A 310 11.66 -10.59 -43.34
C SER A 310 13.07 -10.46 -42.75
N CYS A 311 13.23 -10.89 -41.50
CA CYS A 311 14.53 -11.28 -40.95
C CYS A 311 14.68 -12.79 -41.15
N GLN A 312 15.69 -13.19 -41.93
CA GLN A 312 16.12 -14.58 -42.05
C GLN A 312 17.55 -14.67 -41.53
N GLU A 313 17.73 -15.53 -40.54
CA GLU A 313 18.99 -15.88 -39.90
C GLU A 313 19.97 -16.50 -40.92
N ARG A 314 21.25 -16.11 -40.86
CA ARG A 314 22.35 -16.85 -41.47
C ARG A 314 23.23 -17.45 -40.38
N LEU A 315 23.32 -18.77 -40.43
CA LEU A 315 24.36 -19.60 -39.83
C LEU A 315 25.63 -19.57 -40.69
N GLY A 316 26.77 -19.81 -40.04
CA GLY A 316 28.12 -19.97 -40.60
C GLY A 316 29.05 -18.87 -40.06
N GLY A 317 30.05 -19.13 -39.22
CA GLY A 317 30.97 -20.26 -39.15
C GLY A 317 32.37 -19.73 -39.47
N GLY A 318 33.35 -19.91 -38.59
CA GLY A 318 34.74 -19.50 -38.85
C GLY A 318 35.62 -19.44 -37.59
N GLU A 319 36.65 -20.27 -37.59
CA GLU A 319 37.56 -20.59 -36.50
C GLU A 319 38.62 -19.50 -36.18
N GLY A 320 39.11 -19.54 -34.94
CA GLY A 320 40.54 -19.72 -34.64
C GLY A 320 41.49 -18.53 -34.77
N SER A 321 42.10 -18.12 -33.64
CA SER A 321 43.57 -18.19 -33.47
C SER A 321 44.02 -17.66 -32.10
N ASN A 322 44.91 -18.45 -31.48
CA ASN A 322 45.78 -18.10 -30.35
C ASN A 322 46.61 -16.84 -30.63
N HIS A 323 47.07 -16.15 -29.58
CA HIS A 323 48.50 -15.96 -29.28
C HIS A 323 48.69 -15.45 -27.84
N SER A 324 49.63 -16.13 -27.16
CA SER A 324 50.54 -15.70 -26.08
C SER A 324 49.99 -15.12 -24.78
#